data_AF-A0A8T6RMW7-F1
#
_entry.id   AF-A0A8T6RMW7-F1
#
_cell.length_a   1.000
_cell.length_b   1.000
_cell.length_c   1.000
_cell.angle_alpha   90.00
_cell.angle_beta   90.00
_cell.angle_gamma   90.00
#
_symmetry.space_group_name_H-M   'P 1'
#
loop_
_entity.id
_entity.type
_entity.pdbx_description
1 polymer ?
#
loop_
_entity_poly.entity_id
_entity_poly.type
_entity_poly.pdbx_seq_one_letter_code
_entity_poly.pdbx_strand_id
1 'polypeptide(L)'
;MTKEIQFHKEMIEKAESDYSKAIFHKDQKALVEPMAKAFIKYLPLSELAMRGFLSRAVSKWQKEHNKSLEEMHNAQKNEKYKAMNEILNDNLVEIMTKIVVKPEQVDLLKTAINEAANLVSKLF
;
A
#
# COMPACT_ATOMS: atom_id res chain seq x y z
N MET A 1 -20.05 14.85 10.20
CA MET A 1 -19.28 13.76 10.83
C MET A 1 -18.59 12.99 9.73
N THR A 2 -17.28 13.16 9.57
CA THR A 2 -16.47 12.36 8.63
C THR A 2 -16.55 10.92 9.12
N LYS A 3 -17.23 10.03 8.37
CA LYS A 3 -17.35 8.63 8.77
C LYS A 3 -15.96 8.00 8.64
N GLU A 4 -15.26 7.85 9.76
CA GLU A 4 -13.96 7.19 9.79
C GLU A 4 -14.11 5.73 9.28
N ILE A 5 -13.19 5.31 8.40
CA ILE A 5 -13.21 3.97 7.80
C ILE A 5 -12.96 2.95 8.90
N GLN A 6 -13.81 1.93 9.00
CA GLN A 6 -13.65 0.87 9.99
C GLN A 6 -12.97 -0.34 9.35
N PHE A 7 -11.88 -0.79 9.97
CA PHE A 7 -11.10 -1.95 9.54
C PHE A 7 -11.19 -3.10 10.55
N HIS A 8 -11.15 -4.34 10.05
CA HIS A 8 -11.07 -5.53 10.90
C HIS A 8 -9.76 -5.53 11.69
N LYS A 9 -9.86 -5.31 13.01
CA LYS A 9 -8.71 -5.19 13.92
C LYS A 9 -7.71 -6.34 13.80
N GLU A 10 -8.19 -7.58 13.75
CA GLU A 10 -7.34 -8.78 13.61
C GLU A 10 -6.47 -8.75 12.35
N MET A 11 -7.00 -8.18 11.25
CA MET A 11 -6.27 -8.06 9.99
C MET A 11 -5.19 -6.97 10.04
N ILE A 12 -5.44 -5.90 10.79
CA ILE A 12 -4.46 -4.84 11.08
C ILE A 12 -3.31 -5.43 11.91
N GLU A 13 -3.63 -6.06 13.04
CA GLU A 13 -2.64 -6.67 13.94
C GLU A 13 -1.82 -7.76 13.22
N LYS A 14 -2.46 -8.55 12.35
CA LYS A 14 -1.74 -9.50 11.51
C LYS A 14 -0.77 -8.80 10.55
N ALA A 15 -1.18 -7.70 9.90
CA ALA A 15 -0.31 -6.96 9.00
C ALA A 15 0.91 -6.37 9.74
N GLU A 16 0.70 -5.86 10.96
CA GLU A 16 1.76 -5.38 11.83
C GLU A 16 2.73 -6.50 12.23
N SER A 17 2.20 -7.61 12.75
CA SER A 17 2.98 -8.78 13.13
C SER A 17 3.80 -9.31 11.95
N ASP A 18 3.19 -9.50 10.79
CA ASP A 18 3.87 -10.03 9.62
C ASP A 18 4.99 -9.09 9.15
N TYR A 19 4.76 -7.77 9.13
CA TYR A 19 5.79 -6.81 8.75
C TYR A 19 6.94 -6.77 9.77
N SER A 20 6.64 -6.82 11.07
CA SER A 20 7.66 -6.77 12.14
C SER A 20 8.62 -7.96 12.11
N LYS A 21 8.15 -9.12 11.65
CA LYS A 21 8.94 -10.36 11.56
C LYS A 21 9.64 -10.54 10.22
N ALA A 22 9.24 -9.76 9.20
CA ALA A 22 9.75 -9.92 7.86
C ALA A 22 11.14 -9.28 7.70
N ILE A 23 12.01 -10.00 6.98
CA ILE A 23 13.32 -9.49 6.58
C ILE A 23 13.17 -8.84 5.22
N PHE A 24 13.30 -7.52 5.18
CA PHE A 24 13.19 -6.74 3.94
C PHE A 24 14.55 -6.27 3.47
N HIS A 25 14.75 -6.31 2.15
CA HIS A 25 15.86 -5.64 1.49
C HIS A 25 15.76 -4.11 1.67
N LYS A 26 16.90 -3.42 1.61
CA LYS A 26 16.97 -1.96 1.81
C LYS A 26 16.05 -1.21 0.85
N ASP A 27 15.98 -1.63 -0.40
CA ASP A 27 15.18 -0.95 -1.43
C ASP A 27 13.68 -1.07 -1.17
N GLN A 28 13.24 -2.22 -0.66
CA GLN A 28 11.84 -2.41 -0.26
C GLN A 28 11.48 -1.52 0.92
N LYS A 29 12.37 -1.36 1.91
CA LYS A 29 12.15 -0.40 3.01
C LYS A 29 12.14 1.04 2.50
N ALA A 30 13.10 1.42 1.66
CA ALA A 30 13.21 2.76 1.10
C ALA A 30 11.97 3.16 0.28
N LEU A 31 11.33 2.20 -0.38
CA LEU A 31 10.06 2.40 -1.08
C LEU A 31 8.88 2.46 -0.10
N VAL A 32 8.73 1.46 0.77
CA VAL A 32 7.51 1.27 1.58
C VAL A 32 7.36 2.28 2.71
N GLU A 33 8.44 2.67 3.38
CA GLU A 33 8.33 3.54 4.57
C GLU A 33 7.81 4.95 4.26
N PRO A 34 8.32 5.68 3.23
CA PRO A 34 7.78 6.99 2.88
C PRO A 34 6.33 6.92 2.41
N MET A 35 5.97 5.87 1.67
CA MET A 35 4.60 5.64 1.24
C MET A 35 3.68 5.43 2.44
N ALA A 36 4.06 4.58 3.40
CA ALA A 36 3.24 4.34 4.59
C ALA A 36 2.94 5.65 5.34
N LYS A 37 3.94 6.52 5.50
CA LYS A 37 3.78 7.85 6.11
C LYS A 37 2.83 8.77 5.35
N ALA A 38 2.80 8.67 4.02
CA ALA A 38 1.85 9.42 3.20
C ALA A 38 0.42 8.88 3.39
N PHE A 39 0.25 7.56 3.39
CA PHE A 39 -1.05 6.89 3.46
C PHE A 39 -1.76 7.05 4.80
N ILE A 40 -1.05 7.00 5.93
CA ILE A 40 -1.66 7.16 7.27
C ILE A 40 -2.23 8.57 7.53
N LYS A 41 -1.94 9.55 6.67
CA LYS A 41 -2.60 10.87 6.72
C LYS A 41 -4.06 10.81 6.29
N TYR A 42 -4.42 9.79 5.52
CA TYR A 42 -5.75 9.61 4.91
C TYR A 42 -6.48 8.39 5.45
N LEU A 43 -5.77 7.47 6.11
CA LEU A 43 -6.29 6.20 6.58
C LEU A 43 -6.07 6.04 8.09
N PRO A 44 -7.11 5.63 8.85
CA PRO A 44 -7.01 5.42 10.30
C PRO A 44 -6.31 4.08 10.61
N LEU A 45 -5.02 4.01 10.29
CA LEU A 45 -4.14 2.85 10.50
C LEU A 45 -2.83 3.27 11.16
N SER A 46 -2.20 2.34 11.86
CA SER A 46 -0.82 2.53 12.29
C SER A 46 0.12 2.55 11.07
N GLU A 47 1.24 3.26 11.19
CA GLU A 47 2.28 3.24 10.15
C GLU A 47 2.77 1.81 9.89
N LEU A 48 2.89 1.00 10.95
CA LEU A 48 3.37 -0.37 10.87
C LEU A 48 2.41 -1.27 10.07
N ALA A 49 1.10 -1.15 10.30
CA ALA A 49 0.10 -1.88 9.54
C ALA A 49 0.14 -1.48 8.06
N MET A 50 0.23 -0.18 7.79
CA MET A 50 0.28 0.35 6.42
C MET A 50 1.52 -0.15 5.67
N ARG A 51 2.68 -0.19 6.33
CA ARG A 51 3.90 -0.80 5.78
C ARG A 51 3.69 -2.28 5.45
N GLY A 52 2.98 -3.02 6.29
CA GLY A 52 2.60 -4.41 6.05
C GLY A 52 1.75 -4.58 4.78
N PHE A 53 0.71 -3.77 4.63
CA PHE A 53 -0.15 -3.82 3.44
C PHE A 53 0.59 -3.43 2.15
N LEU A 54 1.36 -2.35 2.18
CA LEU A 54 2.18 -1.93 1.04
C LEU A 54 3.21 -2.99 0.64
N SER A 55 3.86 -3.63 1.60
CA SER A 55 4.83 -4.70 1.32
C SER A 55 4.19 -5.90 0.67
N ARG A 56 2.95 -6.25 1.05
CA ARG A 56 2.16 -7.30 0.40
C ARG A 56 1.77 -6.90 -1.02
N ALA A 57 1.35 -5.66 -1.24
CA ALA A 57 1.01 -5.16 -2.58
C ALA A 57 2.22 -5.17 -3.52
N VAL A 58 3.38 -4.72 -3.04
CA VAL A 58 4.66 -4.80 -3.76
C VAL A 58 5.02 -6.26 -4.06
N SER A 59 4.99 -7.14 -3.05
CA SER A 59 5.31 -8.55 -3.24
C SER A 59 4.38 -9.24 -4.23
N LYS A 60 3.10 -8.86 -4.25
CA LYS A 60 2.12 -9.34 -5.23
C LYS A 60 2.51 -8.92 -6.65
N TRP A 61 2.78 -7.63 -6.86
CA TRP A 61 3.22 -7.12 -8.15
C TRP A 61 4.49 -7.80 -8.67
N GLN A 62 5.49 -7.99 -7.79
CA GLN A 62 6.75 -8.68 -8.14
C GLN A 62 6.50 -10.12 -8.62
N LYS A 63 5.58 -10.85 -7.97
CA LYS A 63 5.21 -12.21 -8.37
C LYS A 63 4.46 -12.25 -9.70
N GLU A 64 3.53 -11.31 -9.91
CA GLU A 64 2.71 -11.24 -11.13
C GLU A 64 3.56 -10.91 -12.36
N HIS A 65 4.58 -10.07 -12.19
CA HIS A 65 5.43 -9.61 -13.28
C HIS A 65 6.76 -10.36 -13.39
N ASN A 66 7.09 -11.22 -12.42
CA ASN A 66 8.40 -11.83 -12.26
C ASN A 66 9.54 -10.81 -12.34
N LYS A 67 9.38 -9.67 -11.63
CA LYS A 67 10.32 -8.55 -11.61
C LYS A 67 10.67 -8.13 -10.19
N SER A 68 11.91 -7.72 -10.00
CA SER A 68 12.42 -7.10 -8.77
C SER A 68 12.09 -5.60 -8.70
N LEU A 69 12.22 -5.02 -7.50
CA LEU A 69 12.14 -3.57 -7.33
C LEU A 69 13.30 -2.84 -8.01
N GLU A 70 14.47 -3.48 -8.13
CA GLU A 70 15.61 -2.93 -8.85
C GLU A 70 15.31 -2.82 -10.35
N GLU A 71 14.74 -3.86 -10.95
CA GLU A 71 14.29 -3.82 -12.34
C GLU A 71 13.23 -2.75 -12.57
N MET A 72 12.28 -2.60 -11.63
CA MET A 72 11.31 -1.49 -11.67
C MET A 72 12.03 -0.13 -11.58
N HIS A 73 13.01 0.02 -10.69
CA HIS A 73 13.78 1.25 -10.52
C HIS A 73 14.64 1.58 -11.75
N ASN A 74 15.02 0.60 -12.54
CA ASN A 74 15.81 0.80 -13.77
C ASN A 74 14.95 0.89 -15.04
N ALA A 75 13.64 0.64 -14.93
CA ALA A 75 12.69 0.70 -16.05
C ALA A 75 12.48 2.12 -16.60
N GLN A 76 11.84 2.22 -17.76
CA GLN A 76 11.48 3.51 -18.34
C GLN A 76 10.45 4.24 -17.46
N LYS A 77 10.39 5.59 -17.55
CA LYS A 77 9.52 6.43 -16.70
C LYS A 77 8.04 6.02 -16.78
N ASN A 78 7.54 5.73 -17.97
CA ASN A 78 6.17 5.23 -18.20
C ASN A 78 5.93 3.87 -17.52
N GLU A 79 6.88 2.95 -17.59
CA GLU A 79 6.77 1.63 -16.97
C GLU A 79 6.80 1.72 -15.45
N LYS A 80 7.62 2.61 -14.88
CA LYS A 80 7.62 2.91 -13.44
C LYS A 80 6.26 3.41 -12.97
N TYR A 81 5.67 4.37 -13.67
CA TYR A 81 4.33 4.88 -13.30
C TYR A 81 3.27 3.79 -13.42
N LYS A 82 3.35 2.95 -14.45
CA LYS A 82 2.44 1.81 -14.60
C LYS A 82 2.56 0.86 -13.41
N ALA A 83 3.78 0.45 -13.06
CA ALA A 83 4.03 -0.43 -11.91
C ALA A 83 3.52 0.19 -10.59
N MET A 84 3.80 1.47 -10.35
CA MET A 84 3.31 2.15 -9.15
C MET A 84 1.79 2.26 -9.11
N ASN A 85 1.15 2.49 -10.26
CA ASN A 85 -0.30 2.50 -10.35
C ASN A 85 -0.89 1.12 -10.02
N GLU A 86 -0.33 0.05 -10.58
CA GLU A 86 -0.76 -1.33 -10.27
C GLU A 86 -0.56 -1.67 -8.79
N ILE A 87 0.57 -1.28 -8.20
CA ILE A 87 0.84 -1.51 -6.77
C ILE A 87 -0.19 -0.80 -5.89
N LEU A 88 -0.44 0.49 -6.13
CA LEU A 88 -1.23 1.33 -5.23
C LEU A 88 -2.74 1.30 -5.51
N ASN A 89 -3.15 1.31 -6.78
CA ASN A 89 -4.55 1.46 -7.17
C ASN A 89 -5.22 0.13 -7.50
N ASP A 90 -4.46 -0.92 -7.80
CA ASP A 90 -5.01 -2.26 -8.04
C ASP A 90 -4.74 -3.17 -6.83
N ASN A 91 -3.47 -3.50 -6.58
CA ASN A 91 -3.08 -4.50 -5.59
C ASN A 91 -3.37 -4.06 -4.15
N LEU A 92 -3.01 -2.83 -3.78
CA LEU A 92 -3.30 -2.32 -2.44
C LEU A 92 -4.81 -2.15 -2.20
N VAL A 93 -5.56 -1.63 -3.17
CA VAL A 93 -7.02 -1.49 -3.07
C VAL A 93 -7.67 -2.85 -2.88
N GLU A 94 -7.31 -3.86 -3.66
CA GLU A 94 -7.83 -5.21 -3.52
C GLU A 94 -7.54 -5.80 -2.13
N ILE A 95 -6.34 -5.59 -1.60
CA ILE A 95 -5.97 -6.05 -0.25
C ILE A 95 -6.80 -5.32 0.82
N MET A 96 -6.91 -3.99 0.72
CA MET A 96 -7.53 -3.17 1.75
C MET A 96 -9.05 -3.28 1.75
N THR A 97 -9.70 -3.49 0.60
CA THR A 97 -11.15 -3.69 0.54
C THR A 97 -11.61 -4.92 1.32
N LYS A 98 -10.78 -5.98 1.37
CA LYS A 98 -11.06 -7.21 2.13
C LYS A 98 -11.02 -7.03 3.65
N ILE A 99 -10.48 -5.91 4.14
CA ILE A 99 -10.37 -5.64 5.58
C ILE A 99 -11.33 -4.54 6.04
N VAL A 100 -12.09 -3.91 5.13
CA VAL A 100 -13.13 -2.95 5.50
C VAL A 100 -14.29 -3.69 6.13
N VAL A 101 -14.73 -3.24 7.30
CA VAL A 101 -15.83 -3.87 8.06
C VAL A 101 -17.18 -3.66 7.36
N LYS A 102 -17.36 -2.47 6.80
CA LYS A 102 -18.63 -2.02 6.23
C LYS A 102 -18.52 -1.84 4.72
N PRO A 103 -19.22 -2.64 3.90
CA PRO A 103 -19.12 -2.57 2.43
C PRO A 103 -19.36 -1.16 1.86
N GLU A 104 -20.23 -0.37 2.48
CA GLU A 104 -20.52 1.01 2.06
C GLU A 104 -19.34 1.98 2.26
N GLN A 105 -18.30 1.59 3.01
CA GLN A 105 -17.08 2.38 3.21
C GLN A 105 -16.00 2.09 2.15
N VAL A 106 -16.24 1.15 1.22
CA VAL A 106 -15.27 0.79 0.17
C VAL A 106 -14.97 1.98 -0.75
N ASP A 107 -15.95 2.77 -1.14
CA ASP A 107 -15.72 3.94 -2.01
C ASP A 107 -14.95 5.05 -1.28
N LEU A 108 -15.19 5.20 0.03
CA LEU A 108 -14.40 6.10 0.88
C LEU A 108 -12.94 5.64 0.97
N LEU A 109 -12.71 4.33 1.15
CA LEU A 109 -11.37 3.74 1.12
C LEU A 109 -10.66 4.00 -0.20
N LYS A 110 -11.32 3.74 -1.34
CA LYS A 110 -10.74 3.97 -2.67
C LYS A 110 -10.36 5.44 -2.87
N THR A 111 -11.22 6.36 -2.42
CA THR A 111 -10.95 7.79 -2.47
C THR A 111 -9.70 8.15 -1.64
N ALA A 112 -9.62 7.67 -0.39
CA ALA A 112 -8.47 7.90 0.48
C ALA A 112 -7.16 7.32 -0.09
N ILE A 113 -7.20 6.12 -0.68
CA ILE A 113 -6.05 5.51 -1.35
C ILE A 113 -5.61 6.36 -2.55
N ASN A 114 -6.54 6.82 -3.38
CA ASN A 114 -6.21 7.65 -4.54
C ASN A 114 -5.59 8.98 -4.11
N GLU A 115 -6.11 9.64 -3.08
CA GLU A 115 -5.51 10.87 -2.54
C GLU A 115 -4.08 10.64 -2.02
N ALA A 116 -3.87 9.55 -1.28
CA ALA A 116 -2.55 9.17 -0.81
C ALA A 116 -1.59 8.82 -1.96
N ALA A 117 -2.05 8.09 -2.97
CA ALA A 117 -1.28 7.73 -4.15
C ALA A 117 -0.86 8.97 -4.96
N ASN A 118 -1.75 9.97 -5.10
CA ASN A 118 -1.44 11.25 -5.74
C ASN A 118 -0.41 12.09 -4.96
N LEU A 119 -0.34 11.92 -3.64
CA LEU A 119 0.72 12.52 -2.83
C LEU A 119 2.06 11.80 -3.06
N VAL A 120 2.03 10.46 -3.10
CA VAL A 120 3.21 9.62 -3.32
C VAL A 120 3.80 9.80 -4.72
N SER A 121 2.96 9.96 -5.76
CA SER A 121 3.44 10.16 -7.14
C SER A 121 4.25 11.45 -7.33
N LYS A 122 4.15 12.40 -6.40
CA LYS A 122 4.98 13.63 -6.38
C LYS A 122 6.36 13.42 -5.75
N LEU A 123 6.62 12.25 -5.16
CA LEU A 123 7.91 11.90 -4.55
C LEU A 123 8.88 11.23 -5.55
N PHE A 124 8.42 10.93 -6.78
CA PHE A 124 9.16 10.21 -7.83
C PHE A 124 9.04 10.93 -9.18
#